data_AF-A0A6J7PGL1-F1
#
_entry.id   AF-A0A6J7PGL1-F1
#
_cell.length_a   1.000
_cell.length_b   1.000
_cell.length_c   1.000
_cell.angle_alpha   90.00
_cell.angle_beta   90.00
_cell.angle_gamma   90.00
#
_symmetry.space_group_name_H-M   'P 1'
#
loop_
_entity.id
_entity.type
_entity.pdbx_description
1 polymer ?
#
loop_
_entity_poly.entity_id
_entity_poly.type
_entity_poly.pdbx_seq_one_letter_code
_entity_poly.pdbx_strand_id
1 'polypeptide(L)'
;MNGVLVKSIKSVVGVLLAATSVFLLSSCSTVDSAASVGKESISVTTVENSVKAILDERAAVDTNGMELSTGAKLSQDVVRFHLVALLLQEVGVKYRAIPTEAQIATRRAAIVEQVGGEKSLPQALVGAGIAAQDFNGYVKTMLISERLGQVAQAAGVDNTNGAAIQALVVGMASKKGVVVNPRYGAWDAENANVIDKEPNTAVTNK
;
A
#
# COMPACT_ATOMS: atom_id res chain seq x y z
N MET A 1 66.34 -38.40 12.54
CA MET A 1 66.61 -38.90 11.18
C MET A 1 65.36 -39.64 10.70
N ASN A 2 64.84 -39.25 9.53
CA ASN A 2 63.80 -39.90 8.70
C ASN A 2 62.37 -39.89 9.31
N GLY A 3 61.39 -39.08 8.86
CA GLY A 3 60.90 -38.84 7.50
C GLY A 3 59.82 -39.89 7.16
N VAL A 4 58.62 -39.67 6.62
CA VAL A 4 57.85 -38.60 5.94
C VAL A 4 56.38 -39.12 5.98
N LEU A 5 55.41 -38.40 6.53
CA LEU A 5 54.30 -37.67 5.85
C LEU A 5 53.56 -38.40 4.71
N VAL A 6 52.21 -38.30 4.72
CA VAL A 6 51.21 -38.33 3.61
C VAL A 6 50.05 -39.28 3.99
N LYS A 7 48.75 -38.99 3.84
CA LYS A 7 47.93 -37.77 3.68
C LYS A 7 46.47 -38.29 3.67
N SER A 8 45.65 -37.68 4.52
CA SER A 8 44.19 -37.50 4.41
C SER A 8 43.25 -38.71 4.22
N ILE A 9 42.51 -38.95 5.29
CA ILE A 9 41.16 -39.50 5.42
C ILE A 9 40.23 -38.98 4.32
N LYS A 10 39.44 -39.87 3.71
CA LYS A 10 38.08 -39.57 3.19
C LYS A 10 37.19 -40.78 3.43
N SER A 11 36.55 -40.78 4.60
CA SER A 11 35.64 -41.82 5.05
C SER A 11 34.19 -41.38 4.89
N VAL A 12 33.45 -42.24 4.18
CA VAL A 12 32.05 -42.63 4.41
C VAL A 12 30.95 -41.63 4.01
N VAL A 13 30.27 -42.04 2.94
CA VAL A 13 28.89 -41.75 2.57
C VAL A 13 27.97 -42.00 3.77
N GLY A 14 27.30 -40.96 4.25
CA GLY A 14 26.24 -41.03 5.25
C GLY A 14 25.08 -40.15 4.82
N VAL A 15 24.08 -40.77 4.18
CA VAL A 15 22.76 -40.17 4.00
C VAL A 15 22.12 -40.07 5.38
N LEU A 16 21.94 -38.86 5.90
CA LEU A 16 21.00 -38.61 6.98
C LEU A 16 20.19 -37.36 6.66
N LEU A 17 18.92 -37.61 6.35
CA LEU A 17 17.84 -36.64 6.29
C LEU A 17 17.77 -35.90 7.63
N ALA A 18 18.24 -34.65 7.65
CA ALA A 18 17.81 -33.66 8.64
C ALA A 18 16.93 -32.67 7.89
N ALA A 19 15.63 -32.95 7.89
CA ALA A 19 14.62 -32.05 7.38
C ALA A 19 14.79 -30.69 8.10
N THR A 20 15.17 -29.71 7.31
CA THR A 20 15.17 -28.29 7.62
C THR A 20 13.77 -27.89 8.09
N SER A 21 13.58 -27.81 9.39
CA SER A 21 12.49 -27.02 9.95
C SER A 21 13.05 -25.61 10.14
N VAL A 22 13.21 -24.89 9.02
CA VAL A 22 13.23 -23.43 9.09
C VAL A 22 11.86 -23.10 9.66
N PHE A 23 11.81 -22.71 10.93
CA PHE A 23 10.69 -21.98 11.48
C PHE A 23 10.53 -20.74 10.61
N LEU A 24 9.71 -20.87 9.58
CA LEU A 24 9.00 -19.72 9.05
C LEU A 24 8.27 -19.18 10.27
N LEU A 25 8.81 -18.10 10.83
CA LEU A 25 8.05 -17.18 11.65
C LEU A 25 6.88 -16.80 10.75
N SER A 26 5.78 -17.55 10.84
CA SER A 26 4.47 -17.06 10.53
C SER A 26 4.32 -15.87 11.46
N SER A 27 4.80 -14.70 11.01
CA SER A 27 4.29 -13.45 11.54
C SER A 27 2.78 -13.62 11.44
N CYS A 28 2.08 -13.36 12.54
CA CYS A 28 0.64 -13.39 12.60
C CYS A 28 0.07 -12.47 11.50
N SER A 29 -0.05 -12.95 10.27
CA SER A 29 -1.06 -12.50 9.35
C SER A 29 -2.34 -13.00 9.97
N THR A 30 -2.98 -12.14 10.75
CA THR A 30 -4.39 -12.35 11.05
C THR A 30 -5.05 -12.53 9.69
N VAL A 31 -5.73 -13.67 9.50
CA VAL A 31 -6.39 -14.04 8.24
C VAL A 31 -7.33 -12.93 7.72
N ASP A 32 -7.71 -12.01 8.61
CA ASP A 32 -8.58 -10.87 8.38
C ASP A 32 -7.85 -9.55 8.04
N SER A 33 -6.52 -9.55 7.90
CA SER A 33 -5.74 -8.36 7.48
C SER A 33 -5.45 -8.38 5.98
N ALA A 34 -5.76 -7.27 5.31
CA ALA A 34 -5.41 -7.03 3.91
C ALA A 34 -4.03 -6.40 3.77
N ALA A 35 -3.67 -5.48 4.67
CA ALA A 35 -2.34 -4.92 4.80
C ALA A 35 -2.16 -4.29 6.20
N SER A 36 -0.93 -3.99 6.59
CA SER A 36 -0.64 -3.31 7.85
C SER A 36 0.57 -2.39 7.76
N VAL A 37 0.60 -1.41 8.67
CA VAL A 37 1.74 -0.51 8.93
C VAL A 37 2.05 -0.62 10.43
N GLY A 38 3.13 -1.28 10.78
CA GLY A 38 3.45 -1.60 12.17
C GLY A 38 2.33 -2.38 12.86
N LYS A 39 1.64 -1.74 13.81
CA LYS A 39 0.53 -2.34 14.58
C LYS A 39 -0.85 -2.02 14.00
N GLU A 40 -0.94 -1.04 13.11
CA GLU A 40 -2.21 -0.63 12.51
C GLU A 40 -2.49 -1.54 11.30
N SER A 41 -3.69 -2.11 11.26
CA SER A 41 -4.09 -3.07 10.24
C SER A 41 -5.29 -2.56 9.45
N ILE A 42 -5.25 -2.75 8.14
CA ILE A 42 -6.38 -2.61 7.23
C ILE A 42 -7.04 -3.97 7.14
N SER A 43 -8.31 -4.05 7.52
CA SER A 43 -9.04 -5.32 7.50
C SER A 43 -9.45 -5.71 6.08
N VAL A 44 -9.61 -7.00 5.83
CA VAL A 44 -10.22 -7.53 4.60
C VAL A 44 -11.62 -6.94 4.40
N THR A 45 -12.42 -6.84 5.46
CA THR A 45 -13.77 -6.26 5.41
C THR A 45 -13.77 -4.79 4.98
N THR A 46 -12.80 -3.99 5.42
CA THR A 46 -12.64 -2.60 4.95
C THR A 46 -12.48 -2.56 3.43
N VAL A 47 -11.60 -3.41 2.90
CA VAL A 47 -11.35 -3.50 1.45
C VAL A 47 -12.60 -3.97 0.71
N GLU A 48 -13.25 -5.02 1.20
CA GLU A 48 -14.46 -5.57 0.58
C GLU A 48 -15.61 -4.55 0.55
N ASN A 49 -15.78 -3.78 1.62
CA ASN A 49 -16.78 -2.71 1.67
C ASN A 49 -16.49 -1.58 0.67
N SER A 50 -15.21 -1.16 0.54
CA SER A 50 -14.81 -0.17 -0.45
C SER A 50 -14.98 -0.67 -1.89
N VAL A 51 -14.58 -1.92 -2.17
CA VAL A 51 -14.82 -2.55 -3.48
C VAL A 51 -16.31 -2.60 -3.79
N LYS A 52 -17.13 -3.07 -2.84
CA LYS A 52 -18.59 -3.14 -3.02
C LYS A 52 -19.18 -1.77 -3.31
N ALA A 53 -18.85 -0.75 -2.52
CA ALA A 53 -19.36 0.59 -2.73
C ALA A 53 -18.99 1.17 -4.10
N ILE A 54 -17.76 0.93 -4.56
CA ILE A 54 -17.33 1.34 -5.92
C ILE A 54 -18.16 0.64 -6.99
N LEU A 55 -18.41 -0.67 -6.85
CA LEU A 55 -19.20 -1.43 -7.82
C LEU A 55 -20.68 -1.04 -7.82
N ASP A 56 -21.25 -0.80 -6.63
CA ASP A 56 -22.63 -0.33 -6.48
C ASP A 56 -22.80 1.06 -7.15
N GLU A 57 -21.85 1.98 -6.95
CA GLU A 57 -21.89 3.31 -7.57
C GLU A 57 -21.72 3.26 -9.09
N ARG A 58 -20.81 2.39 -9.59
CA ARG A 58 -20.64 2.15 -11.04
C ARG A 58 -21.90 1.64 -11.71
N ALA A 59 -22.73 0.88 -11.00
CA ALA A 59 -24.00 0.42 -11.53
C ALA A 59 -25.06 1.54 -11.63
N ALA A 60 -24.86 2.66 -10.92
CA ALA A 60 -25.79 3.79 -10.85
C ALA A 60 -25.42 4.97 -11.77
N VAL A 61 -24.23 4.97 -12.39
CA VAL A 61 -23.74 6.06 -13.25
C VAL A 61 -23.35 5.56 -14.64
N ASP A 62 -23.30 6.47 -15.61
CA ASP A 62 -22.76 6.15 -16.93
C ASP A 62 -21.23 5.98 -16.85
N THR A 63 -20.76 4.78 -17.19
CA THR A 63 -19.34 4.39 -17.18
C THR A 63 -18.77 4.22 -18.59
N ASN A 64 -19.53 4.55 -19.64
CA ASN A 64 -19.06 4.45 -21.02
C ASN A 64 -17.83 5.33 -21.24
N GLY A 65 -16.80 4.75 -21.85
CA GLY A 65 -15.53 5.45 -22.12
C GLY A 65 -14.62 5.64 -20.91
N MET A 66 -14.97 5.11 -19.73
CA MET A 66 -14.08 5.12 -18.56
C MET A 66 -13.16 3.90 -18.54
N GLU A 67 -11.87 4.13 -18.28
CA GLU A 67 -10.91 3.05 -18.01
C GLU A 67 -10.91 2.71 -16.51
N LEU A 68 -11.75 1.74 -16.13
CA LEU A 68 -11.97 1.37 -14.73
C LEU A 68 -11.31 0.03 -14.40
N SER A 69 -10.54 -0.04 -13.31
CA SER A 69 -10.01 -1.31 -12.82
C SER A 69 -11.12 -2.24 -12.33
N THR A 70 -10.94 -3.55 -12.50
CA THR A 70 -11.94 -4.58 -12.15
C THR A 70 -11.29 -5.78 -11.44
N GLY A 71 -12.11 -6.65 -10.86
CA GLY A 71 -11.67 -7.92 -10.26
C GLY A 71 -10.54 -7.75 -9.23
N ALA A 72 -9.49 -8.55 -9.40
CA ALA A 72 -8.32 -8.54 -8.51
C ALA A 72 -7.59 -7.18 -8.52
N LYS A 73 -7.51 -6.50 -9.68
CA LYS A 73 -6.86 -5.20 -9.81
C LYS A 73 -7.57 -4.13 -8.98
N LEU A 74 -8.90 -4.10 -9.03
CA LEU A 74 -9.70 -3.17 -8.21
C LEU A 74 -9.45 -3.41 -6.71
N SER A 75 -9.40 -4.67 -6.28
CA SER A 75 -9.12 -5.00 -4.88
C SER A 75 -7.72 -4.57 -4.45
N GLN A 76 -6.71 -4.75 -5.32
CA GLN A 76 -5.36 -4.26 -5.10
C GLN A 76 -5.31 -2.73 -5.03
N ASP A 77 -6.01 -2.02 -5.93
CA ASP A 77 -6.08 -0.55 -5.93
C ASP A 77 -6.67 -0.01 -4.61
N VAL A 78 -7.72 -0.65 -4.11
CA VAL A 78 -8.33 -0.30 -2.82
C VAL A 78 -7.37 -0.54 -1.66
N VAL A 79 -6.64 -1.68 -1.64
CA VAL A 79 -5.60 -1.92 -0.62
C VAL A 79 -4.51 -0.87 -0.70
N ARG A 80 -4.01 -0.57 -1.90
CA ARG A 80 -3.00 0.46 -2.13
C ARG A 80 -3.46 1.82 -1.61
N PHE A 81 -4.69 2.22 -1.91
CA PHE A 81 -5.28 3.48 -1.44
C PHE A 81 -5.26 3.55 0.10
N HIS A 82 -5.83 2.57 0.79
CA HIS A 82 -5.90 2.56 2.26
C HIS A 82 -4.51 2.50 2.89
N LEU A 83 -3.59 1.74 2.30
CA LEU A 83 -2.22 1.61 2.80
C LEU A 83 -1.44 2.92 2.69
N VAL A 84 -1.51 3.59 1.54
CA VAL A 84 -0.87 4.90 1.33
C VAL A 84 -1.52 5.94 2.24
N ALA A 85 -2.84 5.92 2.42
CA ALA A 85 -3.54 6.82 3.34
C ALA A 85 -3.05 6.64 4.79
N LEU A 86 -2.85 5.40 5.23
CA LEU A 86 -2.33 5.08 6.55
C LEU A 86 -0.88 5.57 6.74
N LEU A 87 -0.01 5.33 5.75
CA LEU A 87 1.37 5.82 5.76
C LEU A 87 1.43 7.35 5.77
N LEU A 88 0.62 8.03 4.95
CA LEU A 88 0.54 9.50 4.93
C LEU A 88 0.00 10.04 6.25
N GLN A 89 -0.95 9.37 6.90
CA GLN A 89 -1.40 9.75 8.24
C GLN A 89 -0.25 9.70 9.25
N GLU A 90 0.54 8.63 9.25
CA GLU A 90 1.72 8.49 10.13
C GLU A 90 2.77 9.59 9.85
N VAL A 91 3.04 9.89 8.58
CA VAL A 91 3.92 11.01 8.20
C VAL A 91 3.33 12.34 8.66
N GLY A 92 2.03 12.54 8.46
CA GLY A 92 1.32 13.74 8.85
C GLY A 92 1.38 13.99 10.35
N VAL A 93 1.25 12.95 11.18
CA VAL A 93 1.44 13.04 12.64
C VAL A 93 2.87 13.49 12.96
N LYS A 94 3.88 12.85 12.35
CA LYS A 94 5.30 13.15 12.59
C LYS A 94 5.65 14.61 12.28
N TYR A 95 5.13 15.16 11.17
CA TYR A 95 5.42 16.52 10.72
C TYR A 95 4.35 17.55 11.11
N ARG A 96 3.40 17.19 11.97
CA ARG A 96 2.29 18.06 12.41
C ARG A 96 1.49 18.63 11.23
N ALA A 97 1.30 17.82 10.19
CA ALA A 97 0.59 18.16 8.97
C ALA A 97 -0.88 17.70 8.94
N ILE A 98 -1.40 17.11 10.03
CA ILE A 98 -2.80 16.63 10.09
C ILE A 98 -3.81 17.78 9.98
N PRO A 99 -4.74 17.78 8.99
CA PRO A 99 -5.79 18.79 8.87
C PRO A 99 -6.84 18.65 9.97
N THR A 100 -7.50 19.76 10.28
CA THR A 100 -8.69 19.76 11.13
C THR A 100 -9.91 19.31 10.32
N GLU A 101 -10.96 18.84 11.02
CA GLU A 101 -12.23 18.48 10.38
C GLU A 101 -12.85 19.64 9.59
N ALA A 102 -12.72 20.88 10.09
CA ALA A 102 -13.19 22.05 9.38
C ALA A 102 -12.46 22.24 8.03
N GLN A 103 -11.15 22.00 7.98
CA GLN A 103 -10.37 22.12 6.75
C GLN A 103 -10.72 21.00 5.75
N ILE A 104 -10.97 19.78 6.24
CA ILE A 104 -11.45 18.67 5.42
C ILE A 104 -12.82 19.02 4.83
N ALA A 105 -13.75 19.50 5.65
CA ALA A 105 -15.09 19.89 5.19
C ALA A 105 -15.06 21.00 4.14
N THR A 106 -14.26 22.05 4.37
CA THR A 106 -14.07 23.14 3.39
C THR A 106 -13.51 22.61 2.08
N ARG A 107 -12.48 21.74 2.12
CA ARG A 107 -11.90 21.19 0.90
C ARG A 107 -12.85 20.24 0.19
N ARG A 108 -13.61 19.43 0.92
CA ARG A 108 -14.67 18.56 0.36
C ARG A 108 -15.68 19.42 -0.40
N ALA A 109 -16.18 20.49 0.20
CA ALA A 109 -17.15 21.38 -0.44
C ALA A 109 -16.59 21.98 -1.74
N ALA A 110 -15.33 22.43 -1.74
CA ALA A 110 -14.67 22.95 -2.93
C ALA A 110 -14.54 21.90 -4.05
N ILE A 111 -14.20 20.64 -3.72
CA ILE A 111 -14.15 19.56 -4.70
C ILE A 111 -15.54 19.28 -5.27
N VAL A 112 -16.57 19.22 -4.41
CA VAL A 112 -17.95 19.01 -4.83
C VAL A 112 -18.40 20.10 -5.79
N GLU A 113 -18.09 21.36 -5.52
CA GLU A 113 -18.37 22.47 -6.42
C GLU A 113 -17.62 22.30 -7.76
N GLN A 114 -16.32 21.98 -7.72
CA GLN A 114 -15.49 21.80 -8.90
C GLN A 114 -15.99 20.70 -9.84
N VAL A 115 -16.56 19.62 -9.30
CA VAL A 115 -17.10 18.51 -10.12
C VAL A 115 -18.53 18.79 -10.62
N GLY A 116 -19.13 19.93 -10.28
CA GLY A 116 -20.47 20.31 -10.73
C GLY A 116 -21.59 20.07 -9.71
N GLY A 117 -21.24 19.94 -8.43
CA GLY A 117 -22.17 19.77 -7.30
C GLY A 117 -22.39 18.32 -6.87
N GLU A 118 -23.17 18.12 -5.82
CA GLU A 118 -23.40 16.80 -5.20
C GLU A 118 -24.00 15.77 -6.18
N LYS A 119 -24.72 16.21 -7.22
CA LYS A 119 -25.27 15.31 -8.26
C LYS A 119 -24.20 14.71 -9.15
N SER A 120 -23.10 15.43 -9.38
CA SER A 120 -21.99 14.99 -10.24
C SER A 120 -20.90 14.27 -9.45
N LEU A 121 -20.90 14.39 -8.12
CA LEU A 121 -19.92 13.76 -7.24
C LEU A 121 -19.83 12.23 -7.44
N PRO A 122 -20.93 11.46 -7.49
CA PRO A 122 -20.89 10.04 -7.82
C PRO A 122 -20.03 9.66 -9.02
N GLN A 123 -20.26 10.35 -10.16
CA GLN A 123 -19.54 10.07 -11.40
C GLN A 123 -18.05 10.41 -11.27
N ALA A 124 -17.71 11.50 -10.58
CA ALA A 124 -16.33 11.88 -10.33
C ALA A 124 -15.61 10.86 -9.42
N LEU A 125 -16.27 10.36 -8.38
CA LEU A 125 -15.72 9.35 -7.48
C LEU A 125 -15.51 8.01 -8.19
N VAL A 126 -16.46 7.60 -9.05
CA VAL A 126 -16.33 6.40 -9.89
C VAL A 126 -15.12 6.52 -10.82
N GLY A 127 -14.97 7.65 -11.50
CA GLY A 127 -13.82 7.90 -12.37
C GLY A 127 -12.48 7.90 -11.62
N ALA A 128 -12.48 8.31 -10.35
CA ALA A 128 -11.31 8.27 -9.48
C ALA A 128 -11.08 6.91 -8.79
N GLY A 129 -12.01 5.96 -8.90
CA GLY A 129 -11.96 4.69 -8.17
C GLY A 129 -12.06 4.85 -6.65
N ILE A 130 -12.74 5.89 -6.18
CA ILE A 130 -12.89 6.21 -4.75
C ILE A 130 -14.28 5.79 -4.30
N ALA A 131 -14.37 4.99 -3.23
CA ALA A 131 -15.65 4.68 -2.61
C ALA A 131 -16.23 5.91 -1.92
N ALA A 132 -17.55 6.09 -1.93
CA ALA A 132 -18.20 7.27 -1.34
C ALA A 132 -17.83 7.48 0.15
N GLN A 133 -17.76 6.40 0.93
CA GLN A 133 -17.33 6.47 2.34
C GLN A 133 -15.86 6.86 2.53
N ASP A 134 -15.02 6.61 1.52
CA ASP A 134 -13.57 6.89 1.56
C ASP A 134 -13.24 8.31 1.12
N PHE A 135 -14.21 9.07 0.60
CA PHE A 135 -13.98 10.41 0.05
C PHE A 135 -13.38 11.38 1.07
N ASN A 136 -13.88 11.40 2.32
CA ASN A 136 -13.29 12.24 3.37
C ASN A 136 -11.84 11.84 3.68
N GLY A 137 -11.56 10.54 3.70
CA GLY A 137 -10.20 10.01 3.88
C GLY A 137 -9.28 10.44 2.75
N TYR A 138 -9.76 10.36 1.50
CA TYR A 138 -9.04 10.88 0.34
C TYR A 138 -8.73 12.38 0.48
N VAL A 139 -9.72 13.20 0.83
CA VAL A 139 -9.52 14.65 1.05
C VAL A 139 -8.48 14.92 2.14
N LYS A 140 -8.53 14.16 3.24
CA LYS A 140 -7.52 14.23 4.31
C LYS A 140 -6.12 13.93 3.79
N THR A 141 -5.93 12.87 3.00
CA THR A 141 -4.62 12.52 2.44
C THR A 141 -4.07 13.61 1.51
N MET A 142 -4.92 14.20 0.67
CA MET A 142 -4.53 15.31 -0.20
C MET A 142 -4.05 16.51 0.61
N LEU A 143 -4.79 16.91 1.66
CA LEU A 143 -4.40 18.02 2.53
C LEU A 143 -3.11 17.75 3.32
N ILE A 144 -2.88 16.50 3.73
CA ILE A 144 -1.62 16.10 4.36
C ILE A 144 -0.48 16.28 3.37
N SER A 145 -0.61 15.76 2.15
CA SER A 145 0.41 15.88 1.10
C SER A 145 0.74 17.34 0.78
N GLU A 146 -0.25 18.20 0.61
CA GLU A 146 -0.04 19.64 0.37
C GLU A 146 0.79 20.30 1.48
N ARG A 147 0.50 19.98 2.74
CA ARG A 147 1.23 20.54 3.89
C ARG A 147 2.63 19.96 4.03
N LEU A 148 2.81 18.68 3.74
CA LEU A 148 4.14 18.09 3.68
C LEU A 148 4.99 18.75 2.59
N GLY A 149 4.37 19.08 1.45
CA GLY A 149 5.02 19.89 0.42
C GLY A 149 5.43 21.28 0.92
N GLN A 150 4.57 21.96 1.69
CA GLN A 150 4.91 23.25 2.31
C GLN A 150 6.04 23.13 3.34
N VAL A 151 6.05 22.07 4.16
CA VAL A 151 7.14 21.78 5.11
C VAL A 151 8.45 21.53 4.36
N ALA A 152 8.42 20.74 3.29
CA ALA A 152 9.57 20.47 2.44
C ALA A 152 10.10 21.76 1.77
N GLN A 153 9.20 22.59 1.25
CA GLN A 153 9.54 23.88 0.66
C GLN A 153 10.24 24.80 1.66
N ALA A 154 9.71 24.92 2.88
CA ALA A 154 10.31 25.72 3.94
C ALA A 154 11.69 25.21 4.37
N ALA A 155 11.96 23.92 4.16
CA ALA A 155 13.26 23.29 4.40
C ALA A 155 14.22 23.37 3.19
N GLY A 156 13.82 24.03 2.09
CA GLY A 156 14.64 24.16 0.89
C GLY A 156 14.76 22.87 0.07
N VAL A 157 13.78 21.97 0.19
CA VAL A 157 13.73 20.71 -0.58
C VAL A 157 12.99 20.94 -1.90
N ASP A 158 13.55 20.46 -3.00
CA ASP A 158 12.93 20.49 -4.33
C ASP A 158 11.87 19.39 -4.52
N ASN A 159 11.06 19.50 -5.57
CA ASN A 159 10.02 18.53 -5.94
C ASN A 159 9.07 18.18 -4.77
N THR A 160 8.52 19.22 -4.15
CA THR A 160 7.74 19.17 -2.91
C THR A 160 6.40 18.46 -3.03
N ASN A 161 5.90 18.26 -4.25
CA ASN A 161 4.65 17.54 -4.52
C ASN A 161 4.89 16.13 -5.11
N GLY A 162 6.15 15.72 -5.26
CA GLY A 162 6.54 14.46 -5.87
C GLY A 162 7.54 13.70 -5.00
N ALA A 163 8.80 13.67 -5.43
CA ALA A 163 9.85 12.86 -4.81
C ALA A 163 10.04 13.16 -3.31
N ALA A 164 9.84 14.40 -2.87
CA ALA A 164 9.96 14.74 -1.45
C ALA A 164 8.92 13.99 -0.59
N ILE A 165 7.65 14.00 -1.00
CA ILE A 165 6.58 13.27 -0.28
C ILE A 165 6.82 11.77 -0.38
N GLN A 166 7.21 11.27 -1.56
CA GLN A 166 7.52 9.86 -1.76
C GLN A 166 8.61 9.38 -0.80
N ALA A 167 9.71 10.13 -0.66
CA ALA A 167 10.78 9.81 0.27
C ALA A 167 10.30 9.75 1.73
N LEU A 168 9.38 10.64 2.14
CA LEU A 168 8.79 10.61 3.47
C LEU A 168 7.93 9.35 3.69
N VAL A 169 7.14 8.95 2.70
CA VAL A 169 6.30 7.75 2.75
C VAL A 169 7.17 6.48 2.80
N VAL A 170 8.19 6.37 1.95
CA VAL A 170 9.16 5.26 1.96
C VAL A 170 9.88 5.17 3.30
N GLY A 171 10.37 6.30 3.81
CA GLY A 171 11.02 6.36 5.12
C GLY A 171 10.09 5.93 6.26
N MET A 172 8.81 6.30 6.20
CA MET A 172 7.82 5.87 7.19
C MET A 172 7.53 4.38 7.10
N ALA A 173 7.32 3.85 5.89
CA ALA A 173 7.08 2.45 5.65
C ALA A 173 8.25 1.58 6.14
N SER A 174 9.48 1.98 5.83
CA SER A 174 10.70 1.32 6.31
C SER A 174 10.78 1.34 7.84
N LYS A 175 10.49 2.49 8.47
CA LYS A 175 10.53 2.64 9.94
C LYS A 175 9.48 1.78 10.65
N LYS A 176 8.27 1.69 10.12
CA LYS A 176 7.13 1.04 10.78
C LYS A 176 7.03 -0.45 10.42
N GLY A 177 7.57 -0.84 9.27
CA GLY A 177 7.31 -2.14 8.66
C GLY A 177 5.93 -2.15 7.99
N VAL A 178 5.89 -2.73 6.79
CA VAL A 178 4.66 -2.91 6.01
C VAL A 178 4.50 -4.38 5.67
N VAL A 179 3.28 -4.89 5.85
CA VAL A 179 2.91 -6.23 5.41
C VAL A 179 1.70 -6.10 4.49
N VAL A 180 1.76 -6.74 3.34
CA VAL A 180 0.63 -6.84 2.40
C VAL A 180 0.22 -8.30 2.33
N ASN A 181 -1.07 -8.57 2.47
CA ASN A 181 -1.58 -9.92 2.32
C ASN A 181 -1.38 -10.35 0.86
N PRO A 182 -0.73 -11.50 0.60
CA PRO A 182 -0.43 -11.95 -0.75
C PRO A 182 -1.67 -12.05 -1.64
N ARG A 183 -2.89 -12.17 -1.12
CA ARG A 183 -4.11 -12.12 -1.94
C ARG A 183 -4.18 -10.85 -2.81
N TYR A 184 -3.63 -9.72 -2.36
CA TYR A 184 -3.76 -8.42 -3.01
C TYR A 184 -2.51 -7.96 -3.76
N GLY A 185 -1.37 -8.62 -3.59
CA GLY A 185 -0.13 -8.26 -4.29
C GLY A 185 1.13 -8.51 -3.46
N ALA A 186 2.23 -7.91 -3.90
CA ALA A 186 3.49 -7.86 -3.19
C ALA A 186 3.83 -6.42 -2.79
N TRP A 187 4.57 -6.28 -1.68
CA TRP A 187 5.04 -4.98 -1.23
C TRP A 187 6.35 -4.61 -1.94
N ASP A 188 6.33 -3.47 -2.64
CA ASP A 188 7.51 -2.82 -3.17
C ASP A 188 8.01 -1.77 -2.15
N ALA A 189 9.08 -2.13 -1.44
CA ALA A 189 9.65 -1.28 -0.41
C ALA A 189 10.40 -0.06 -0.96
N GLU A 190 10.87 -0.11 -2.20
CA GLU A 190 11.60 0.99 -2.83
C GLU A 190 10.64 2.14 -3.17
N ASN A 191 9.48 1.79 -3.71
CA ASN A 191 8.47 2.76 -4.14
C ASN A 191 7.29 2.89 -3.17
N ALA A 192 7.36 2.24 -2.00
CA ALA A 192 6.27 2.18 -1.02
C ALA A 192 4.90 1.89 -1.67
N ASN A 193 4.86 0.84 -2.49
CA ASN A 193 3.71 0.54 -3.34
C ASN A 193 3.28 -0.93 -3.23
N VAL A 194 2.04 -1.21 -3.63
CA VAL A 194 1.56 -2.58 -3.85
C VAL A 194 1.65 -2.88 -5.35
N ILE A 195 2.42 -3.90 -5.69
CA ILE A 195 2.62 -4.34 -7.07
C ILE A 195 2.03 -5.73 -7.28
N ASP A 196 1.90 -6.12 -8.54
CA ASP A 196 1.54 -7.49 -8.90
C ASP A 196 2.59 -8.47 -8.37
N LYS A 197 2.16 -9.70 -8.16
CA LYS A 197 3.12 -10.76 -7.82
C LYS A 197 4.00 -11.00 -9.03
N GLU A 198 5.30 -11.13 -8.79
CA GLU A 198 6.18 -11.77 -9.75
C GLU A 198 5.59 -13.13 -10.14
N PRO A 199 5.44 -13.43 -11.44
CA PRO A 199 5.02 -14.75 -11.87
C PRO A 199 6.00 -15.77 -11.32
N ASN A 200 5.47 -16.84 -10.73
CA ASN A 200 6.29 -17.90 -10.16
C ASN A 200 7.01 -18.61 -11.32
N THR A 201 8.25 -18.22 -11.63
CA THR A 201 9.05 -18.78 -12.74
C THR A 201 9.55 -20.21 -12.48
N ALA A 202 9.06 -20.86 -11.43
CA ALA A 202 9.35 -22.24 -11.07
C ALA A 202 8.61 -23.26 -11.95
N VAL A 203 8.70 -23.15 -13.27
CA VAL A 203 8.49 -24.28 -14.20
C VAL A 203 9.40 -24.12 -15.43
N THR A 204 10.71 -24.20 -15.23
CA THR A 204 11.59 -24.59 -16.34
C THR A 204 11.53 -26.11 -16.47
N ASN A 205 10.77 -26.57 -17.46
CA ASN A 205 10.76 -27.98 -17.87
C ASN A 205 12.19 -28.45 -18.11
N LYS A 206 12.56 -29.56 -17.45
CA LYS A 206 13.73 -30.35 -17.80
C LYS A 206 13.47 -31.17 -19.07
#